data_AF-A0A8R1ECZ1-F1
#
_entry.id   AF-A0A8R1ECZ1-F1
#
_cell.length_a   1.000
_cell.length_b   1.000
_cell.length_c   1.000
_cell.angle_alpha   90.00
_cell.angle_beta   90.00
_cell.angle_gamma   90.00
#
_symmetry.space_group_name_H-M   'P 1'
#
loop_
_entity.id
_entity.type
_entity.pdbx_description
1 polymer ?
#
loop_
_entity_poly.entity_id
_entity_poly.type
_entity_poly.pdbx_seq_one_letter_code
_entity_poly.pdbx_strand_id
1 'polypeptide(L)'
;MVVVNYPGLSTGGALWFTDLTLTDPYYALPFISAATMALVTKVGIEMGTSADQMPPVMRAFMTYGLPVVIFGVSSQFATGLCVYWTASNAVSLVYAAAFKVDAIRKIFGIPPVVPIPSSANKNFAISQVIKSYK
;
A
#
# COMPACT_ATOMS: atom_id res chain seq x y z
N MET A 1 -16.95 -28.98 -0.71
CA MET A 1 -15.88 -28.36 -1.52
C MET A 1 -15.69 -29.22 -2.76
N VAL A 2 -15.91 -28.67 -3.96
CA VAL A 2 -15.66 -29.38 -5.21
C VAL A 2 -14.15 -29.41 -5.42
N VAL A 3 -13.56 -30.61 -5.46
CA VAL A 3 -12.13 -30.78 -5.74
C VAL A 3 -11.94 -30.63 -7.24
N VAL A 4 -11.86 -29.39 -7.71
CA VAL A 4 -11.45 -29.08 -9.07
C VAL A 4 -9.94 -29.25 -9.16
N ASN A 5 -9.51 -30.30 -9.87
CA ASN A 5 -8.11 -30.65 -10.00
C ASN A 5 -7.44 -29.72 -11.02
N TYR A 6 -6.56 -28.84 -10.55
CA TYR A 6 -5.68 -28.00 -11.38
C TYR A 6 -4.23 -28.36 -11.10
N PRO A 7 -3.67 -29.40 -11.75
CA PRO A 7 -2.35 -29.93 -11.41
C PRO A 7 -1.25 -28.87 -11.39
N GLY A 8 -1.30 -27.90 -12.31
CA GLY A 8 -0.34 -26.79 -12.37
C GLY A 8 -0.43 -25.81 -11.20
N LEU A 9 -1.61 -25.62 -10.60
CA LEU A 9 -1.79 -24.73 -9.45
C LEU A 9 -1.61 -25.46 -8.11
N SER A 10 -1.99 -26.73 -8.03
CA SER A 10 -1.86 -27.53 -6.81
C SER A 10 -0.43 -28.00 -6.53
N THR A 11 0.43 -28.05 -7.55
CA THR A 11 1.84 -28.47 -7.41
C THR A 11 2.85 -27.40 -7.85
N GLY A 12 2.41 -26.34 -8.51
CA GLY A 12 3.28 -25.30 -9.07
C GLY A 12 3.67 -24.18 -8.10
N GLY A 13 3.38 -24.32 -6.81
CA GLY A 13 3.82 -23.38 -5.78
C GLY A 13 5.32 -23.48 -5.48
N ALA A 14 5.78 -22.66 -4.53
CA ALA A 14 7.21 -22.57 -4.18
C ALA A 14 7.42 -22.41 -2.67
N LEU A 15 8.66 -22.63 -2.22
CA LEU A 15 9.08 -22.46 -0.82
C LEU A 15 8.16 -23.23 0.16
N TRP A 16 7.37 -22.53 0.99
CA TRP A 16 6.44 -23.14 1.96
C TRP A 16 4.99 -23.23 1.46
N PHE A 17 4.70 -22.76 0.26
CA PHE A 17 3.35 -22.69 -0.33
C PHE A 17 3.28 -23.50 -1.63
N THR A 18 3.37 -24.83 -1.54
CA THR A 18 3.41 -25.72 -2.73
C THR A 18 2.08 -25.79 -3.48
N ASP A 19 0.96 -25.63 -2.77
CA ASP A 19 -0.39 -25.63 -3.36
C ASP A 19 -0.95 -24.20 -3.38
N LEU A 20 -1.12 -23.65 -4.58
CA LEU A 20 -1.64 -22.29 -4.77
C LEU A 20 -3.17 -22.22 -4.63
N THR A 21 -3.86 -23.36 -4.59
CA THR A 21 -5.32 -23.46 -4.49
C THR A 21 -5.81 -23.45 -3.04
N LEU A 22 -4.93 -23.79 -2.10
CA LEU A 22 -5.21 -23.81 -0.66
C LEU A 22 -4.80 -22.49 0.01
N THR A 23 -5.36 -22.24 1.19
CA THR A 23 -4.93 -21.15 2.07
C THR A 23 -3.52 -21.40 2.61
N ASP A 24 -2.76 -20.34 2.87
CA ASP A 24 -1.40 -20.46 3.38
C ASP A 24 -1.43 -21.04 4.82
N PRO A 25 -0.84 -22.22 5.07
CA PRO A 25 -0.85 -22.86 6.38
C PRO A 25 -0.12 -22.04 7.46
N TYR A 26 0.80 -21.15 7.07
CA TYR A 26 1.60 -20.34 8.00
C TYR A 26 1.14 -18.89 8.11
N TYR A 27 0.13 -18.48 7.33
CA TYR A 27 -0.32 -17.09 7.22
C TYR A 27 0.78 -16.06 6.89
N ALA A 28 1.95 -16.52 6.43
CA ALA A 28 3.09 -15.68 6.12
C ALA A 28 2.84 -14.85 4.86
N LEU A 29 2.27 -15.45 3.81
CA LEU A 29 1.92 -14.78 2.56
C LEU A 29 0.80 -13.74 2.74
N PRO A 30 -0.33 -14.05 3.40
CA PRO A 30 -1.33 -13.06 3.77
C PRO A 30 -0.73 -11.87 4.53
N PHE A 31 0.20 -12.14 5.47
CA PHE A 31 0.88 -11.09 6.23
C PHE A 31 1.76 -10.20 5.34
N ILE A 32 2.58 -10.80 4.48
CA ILE A 32 3.44 -10.07 3.53
C ILE A 32 2.58 -9.25 2.55
N SER A 33 1.49 -9.83 2.04
CA SER A 33 0.54 -9.13 1.16
C SER A 33 -0.07 -7.92 1.86
N ALA A 34 -0.56 -8.07 3.09
CA ALA A 34 -1.11 -6.97 3.87
C ALA A 34 -0.07 -5.88 4.15
N ALA A 35 1.16 -6.25 4.52
CA ALA A 35 2.25 -5.31 4.77
C ALA A 35 2.66 -4.54 3.51
N THR A 36 2.72 -5.21 2.36
CA THR A 36 3.05 -4.56 1.09
C THR A 36 1.93 -3.63 0.61
N MET A 37 0.65 -4.01 0.73
CA MET A 37 -0.49 -3.13 0.45
C MET A 37 -0.51 -1.90 1.37
N ALA A 38 -0.18 -2.08 2.65
CA ALA A 38 -0.06 -0.97 3.60
C ALA A 38 1.01 0.03 3.13
N LEU A 39 2.15 -0.47 2.65
CA LEU A 39 3.23 0.37 2.16
C LEU A 39 2.85 1.08 0.86
N VAL A 40 2.22 0.39 -0.09
CA VAL A 40 1.70 0.98 -1.34
C VAL A 40 0.72 2.12 -1.04
N THR A 41 -0.20 1.88 -0.10
CA THR A 41 -1.17 2.88 0.37
C THR A 41 -0.47 4.06 1.04
N LYS A 42 0.53 3.81 1.88
CA LYS A 42 1.31 4.84 2.57
C LYS A 42 2.13 5.71 1.61
N VAL A 43 2.66 5.11 0.55
CA VAL A 43 3.39 5.84 -0.51
C VAL A 43 2.40 6.62 -1.40
N GLY A 44 1.11 6.31 -1.33
CA GLY A 44 0.06 7.02 -2.09
C GLY A 44 -0.01 6.59 -3.56
N ILE A 45 0.52 5.41 -3.90
CA ILE A 45 0.62 4.94 -5.29
C ILE A 45 -0.77 4.74 -5.90
N GLU A 46 -1.70 4.12 -5.15
CA GLU A 46 -3.05 3.81 -5.66
C GLU A 46 -4.08 4.90 -5.40
N MET A 47 -3.95 5.63 -4.29
CA MET A 47 -4.99 6.55 -3.82
C MET A 47 -4.83 7.98 -4.34
N GLY A 48 -3.71 8.30 -5.03
CA GLY A 48 -3.42 9.62 -5.60
C GLY A 48 -3.41 10.80 -4.61
N THR A 49 -3.65 10.51 -3.33
CA THR A 49 -3.89 11.47 -2.26
C THR A 49 -2.84 11.22 -1.20
N SER A 50 -2.10 12.27 -0.84
CA SER A 50 -1.11 12.16 0.24
C SER A 50 -1.85 11.94 1.57
N ALA A 51 -1.37 11.03 2.42
CA ALA A 51 -1.99 10.74 3.72
C ALA A 51 -2.15 11.99 4.61
N ASP A 52 -1.41 13.07 4.34
CA ASP A 52 -1.51 14.37 5.01
C ASP A 52 -2.75 15.18 4.62
N GLN A 53 -3.43 14.84 3.53
CA GLN A 53 -4.68 15.49 3.09
C GLN A 53 -5.93 14.82 3.68
N MET A 54 -5.79 13.68 4.37
CA MET A 54 -6.90 12.92 4.94
C MET A 54 -7.24 13.37 6.36
N PRO A 55 -8.52 13.29 6.78
CA PRO A 55 -8.90 13.49 8.18
C PRO A 55 -8.11 12.57 9.13
N PRO A 56 -7.73 13.01 10.35
CA PRO A 56 -6.87 12.23 11.25
C PRO A 56 -7.38 10.80 11.54
N VAL A 57 -8.70 10.64 11.70
CA VAL A 57 -9.34 9.34 11.93
C VAL A 57 -9.20 8.42 10.71
N MET A 58 -9.44 8.95 9.52
CA MET A 58 -9.31 8.20 8.26
C MET A 58 -7.85 7.80 8.02
N ARG A 59 -6.90 8.71 8.27
CA ARG A 59 -5.46 8.42 8.20
C ARG A 59 -5.06 7.29 9.15
N ALA A 60 -5.52 7.33 10.40
CA ALA A 60 -5.24 6.30 11.38
C ALA A 60 -5.81 4.94 10.94
N PHE A 61 -7.05 4.92 10.44
CA PHE A 61 -7.66 3.70 9.89
C PHE A 61 -6.89 3.16 8.69
N MET A 62 -6.53 4.00 7.72
CA MET A 62 -5.77 3.54 6.54
C MET A 62 -4.35 3.06 6.89
N THR A 63 -3.73 3.63 7.93
CA THR A 63 -2.38 3.24 8.35
C THR A 63 -2.37 1.95 9.17
N TYR A 64 -3.34 1.76 10.06
CA TYR A 64 -3.33 0.67 11.05
C TYR A 64 -4.51 -0.30 10.93
N GLY A 65 -5.70 0.18 10.60
CA GLY A 65 -6.90 -0.66 10.47
C GLY A 65 -6.94 -1.44 9.17
N LEU A 66 -6.66 -0.77 8.04
CA LEU A 66 -6.71 -1.36 6.71
C LEU A 66 -5.79 -2.60 6.57
N PRO A 67 -4.53 -2.58 7.03
CA PRO A 67 -3.66 -3.76 6.93
C PRO A 67 -4.19 -4.95 7.74
N VAL A 68 -4.81 -4.71 8.89
CA VAL A 68 -5.41 -5.76 9.73
C VAL A 68 -6.62 -6.39 9.02
N VAL A 69 -7.47 -5.56 8.40
CA VAL A 69 -8.62 -6.04 7.61
C VAL A 69 -8.13 -6.85 6.40
N ILE A 70 -7.15 -6.35 5.66
CA ILE A 70 -6.57 -7.05 4.50
C ILE A 70 -5.98 -8.38 4.94
N PHE A 71 -5.24 -8.43 6.05
CA PHE A 71 -4.69 -9.67 6.59
C PHE A 71 -5.80 -10.68 6.93
N GLY A 72 -6.83 -10.26 7.67
CA GLY A 72 -7.95 -11.12 8.04
C GLY A 72 -8.67 -11.69 6.82
N VAL A 73 -8.93 -10.86 5.80
CA VAL A 73 -9.59 -11.29 4.57
C VAL A 73 -8.69 -12.19 3.72
N SER A 74 -7.42 -11.81 3.51
CA SER A 74 -6.47 -12.59 2.70
C SER A 74 -6.11 -13.94 3.31
N SER A 75 -6.20 -14.08 4.65
CA SER A 75 -5.99 -15.36 5.35
C SER A 75 -6.97 -16.46 4.92
N GLN A 76 -8.12 -16.08 4.36
CA GLN A 76 -9.17 -17.01 3.93
C GLN A 76 -9.10 -17.35 2.43
N PHE A 77 -8.16 -16.73 1.70
CA PHE A 77 -8.05 -16.90 0.27
C PHE A 77 -6.95 -17.87 -0.14
N ALA A 78 -7.11 -18.43 -1.34
CA ALA A 78 -6.11 -19.29 -1.96
C ALA A 78 -4.77 -18.55 -2.08
N THR A 79 -3.68 -19.28 -1.82
CA THR A 79 -2.33 -18.71 -1.76
C THR A 79 -1.93 -18.06 -3.08
N GLY A 80 -2.41 -18.56 -4.22
CA GLY A 80 -2.18 -17.95 -5.53
C GLY A 80 -2.66 -16.49 -5.62
N LEU A 81 -3.76 -16.14 -4.95
CA LEU A 81 -4.23 -14.75 -4.89
C LEU A 81 -3.30 -13.87 -4.05
N CYS A 82 -2.81 -14.39 -2.92
CA CYS A 82 -1.85 -13.69 -2.07
C CYS A 82 -0.50 -13.48 -2.76
N VAL A 83 -0.05 -14.46 -3.56
CA VAL A 83 1.15 -14.34 -4.40
C VAL A 83 0.96 -13.22 -5.42
N TYR A 84 -0.18 -13.21 -6.12
CA TYR A 84 -0.50 -12.15 -7.09
C TYR A 84 -0.47 -10.76 -6.45
N TRP A 85 -1.14 -10.57 -5.32
CA TRP A 85 -1.14 -9.27 -4.64
C TRP A 85 0.25 -8.86 -4.19
N THR A 86 1.00 -9.78 -3.59
CA THR A 86 2.37 -9.50 -3.15
C THR A 86 3.26 -9.07 -4.32
N ALA A 87 3.20 -9.79 -5.45
CA ALA A 87 3.97 -9.47 -6.63
C ALA A 87 3.56 -8.12 -7.25
N SER A 88 2.25 -7.87 -7.38
CA SER A 88 1.72 -6.60 -7.89
C SER A 88 2.16 -5.41 -7.03
N ASN A 89 2.05 -5.54 -5.71
CA ASN A 89 2.49 -4.51 -4.78
C ASN A 89 4.01 -4.30 -4.84
N ALA A 90 4.79 -5.37 -4.97
CA ALA A 90 6.24 -5.27 -5.10
C ALA A 90 6.64 -4.48 -6.35
N VAL A 91 6.02 -4.78 -7.50
CA VAL A 91 6.23 -3.99 -8.74
C VAL A 91 5.85 -2.54 -8.53
N SER A 92 4.73 -2.29 -7.85
CA SER A 92 4.29 -0.94 -7.48
C SER A 92 5.31 -0.15 -6.69
N LEU A 93 5.86 -0.77 -5.65
CA LEU A 93 6.88 -0.18 -4.82
C LEU A 93 8.19 0.05 -5.58
N VAL A 94 8.56 -0.88 -6.48
CA VAL A 94 9.75 -0.76 -7.30
C VAL A 94 9.67 0.45 -8.22
N TYR A 95 8.61 0.62 -9.01
CA TYR A 95 8.53 1.80 -9.88
C TYR A 95 8.35 3.09 -9.08
N ALA A 96 7.65 3.06 -7.94
CA ALA A 96 7.52 4.22 -7.07
C ALA A 96 8.86 4.65 -6.45
N ALA A 97 9.72 3.70 -6.10
CA ALA A 97 11.08 3.97 -5.64
C ALA A 97 11.98 4.45 -6.79
N ALA A 98 11.90 3.80 -7.96
CA ALA A 98 12.66 4.18 -9.14
C ALA A 98 12.39 5.64 -9.55
N PHE A 99 11.12 6.06 -9.57
CA PHE A 99 10.75 7.44 -9.92
C PHE A 99 11.10 8.48 -8.87
N LYS A 100 11.55 8.10 -7.67
CA LYS A 100 12.14 9.05 -6.71
C LYS A 100 13.60 9.37 -7.02
N VAL A 101 14.26 8.63 -7.91
CA VAL A 101 15.67 8.83 -8.28
C VAL A 101 15.77 9.85 -9.41
N ASP A 102 16.49 10.95 -9.20
CA ASP A 102 16.62 12.04 -10.18
C ASP A 102 17.20 11.60 -11.53
N ALA A 103 18.13 10.64 -11.53
CA ALA A 103 18.69 10.09 -12.77
C ALA A 103 17.61 9.42 -13.63
N ILE A 104 16.75 8.61 -13.00
CA ILE A 104 15.63 7.95 -13.67
C ILE A 104 14.62 9.00 -14.14
N ARG A 105 14.31 9.99 -13.30
CA ARG A 105 13.41 11.10 -13.68
C ARG A 105 13.90 11.87 -14.91
N LYS A 106 15.20 12.17 -14.98
CA LYS A 106 15.82 12.86 -16.13
C LYS A 106 15.71 12.02 -17.42
N ILE A 107 15.95 10.71 -17.33
CA ILE A 107 15.83 9.80 -18.48
C ILE A 107 14.39 9.76 -19.00
N PHE A 108 13.40 9.69 -18.10
CA PHE A 108 11.98 9.63 -18.45
C PHE A 108 11.30 11.00 -18.61
N GLY A 109 12.04 12.11 -18.53
CA GLY A 109 11.48 13.46 -18.66
C GLY A 109 10.45 13.84 -17.57
N ILE A 110 10.53 13.23 -16.38
CA ILE A 110 9.60 13.48 -15.27
C ILE A 110 9.99 14.79 -14.57
N PRO A 111 9.09 15.81 -14.48
CA PRO A 111 9.37 17.08 -13.80
C PRO A 111 9.79 16.84 -12.34
N PRO A 112 10.73 17.58 -11.74
CA PRO A 112 11.14 17.36 -10.35
C PRO A 112 9.95 17.55 -9.38
N VAL A 113 9.96 16.82 -8.25
CA VAL A 113 8.94 17.01 -7.22
C VAL A 113 9.15 18.39 -6.62
N VAL A 114 8.26 19.33 -6.93
CA VAL A 114 8.25 20.64 -6.29
C VAL A 114 7.75 20.43 -4.85
N PRO A 115 8.55 20.70 -3.81
CA PRO A 115 8.03 20.69 -2.45
C PRO A 115 6.94 21.76 -2.38
N ILE A 116 5.71 21.34 -2.08
CA ILE A 116 4.64 22.31 -1.79
C ILE A 116 5.16 23.12 -0.58
N PRO A 117 5.29 24.46 -0.67
CA PRO A 117 5.71 25.25 0.46
C PRO A 117 4.77 24.92 1.62
N SER A 118 5.34 24.44 2.73
CA SER A 118 4.60 24.19 3.97
C SER A 118 3.82 25.46 4.28
N SER A 119 2.50 25.42 4.07
CA SER A 119 1.66 26.61 4.24
C SER A 119 1.89 27.13 5.65
N ALA A 120 2.36 28.36 5.68
CA ALA A 120 2.84 29.04 6.84
C ALA A 120 1.84 28.94 7.99
N ASN A 121 2.34 28.45 9.12
CA ASN A 121 1.93 28.84 10.47
C ASN A 121 0.41 29.02 10.68
N LYS A 122 -0.31 27.91 10.86
CA LYS A 122 -1.73 27.87 11.25
C LYS A 122 -2.06 28.76 12.47
N ASN A 123 -1.07 29.00 13.33
CA ASN A 123 -1.17 29.88 14.50
C ASN A 123 -1.26 31.38 14.12
N PHE A 124 -0.68 31.78 12.98
CA PHE A 124 -0.77 33.16 12.50
C PHE A 124 -2.20 33.52 12.06
N ALA A 125 -2.86 32.61 11.33
CA ALA A 125 -4.22 32.80 10.85
C ALA A 125 -5.24 32.96 12.00
N ILE A 126 -5.13 32.13 13.04
CA ILE A 126 -6.02 32.21 14.22
C ILE A 126 -5.75 33.49 15.01
N SER A 127 -4.49 33.90 15.16
CA SER A 127 -4.14 35.14 15.88
C SER A 127 -4.65 36.41 15.19
N GLN A 128 -4.69 36.42 13.85
CA GLN A 128 -5.20 37.53 13.05
C GLN A 128 -6.73 37.67 13.18
N VAL A 129 -7.45 36.54 13.15
CA VAL A 129 -8.90 36.53 13.38
C VAL A 129 -9.24 37.01 14.78
N ILE A 130 -8.54 36.54 15.82
CA ILE A 130 -8.79 36.98 17.20
C ILE A 130 -8.51 38.48 17.40
N LYS A 131 -7.48 39.02 16.73
CA LYS A 131 -7.18 40.47 16.77
C LYS A 131 -8.24 41.33 16.07
N SER A 132 -8.93 40.80 15.06
CA SER A 132 -9.97 41.54 14.33
C SER A 132 -11.28 41.70 15.10
N TYR A 133 -11.45 40.97 16.21
CA TYR A 133 -12.64 41.05 17.09
C TYR A 133 -12.43 41.92 18.34
N LYS A 134 -11.25 42.55 18.50
CA LYS A 134 -10.97 43.58 19.51
C LYS A 134 -10.89 44.93 18.86
#